data_AF-A0A382REE8-F1
#
_entry.id   AF-A0A382REE8-F1
#
_cell.length_a   1.000
_cell.length_b   1.000
_cell.length_c   1.000
_cell.angle_alpha   90.00
_cell.angle_beta   90.00
_cell.angle_gamma   90.00
#
_symmetry.space_group_name_H-M   'P 1'
#
loop_
_entity.id
_entity.type
_entity.pdbx_description
1 polymer ?
#
loop_
_entity_poly.entity_id
_entity_poly.type
_entity_poly.pdbx_seq_one_letter_code
_entity_poly.pdbx_strand_id
1 'polypeptide(L)'
;MKNLPAWFFLVFFLIVVSHLPSTEPLQAQPNTDNMFIPEDTDSFDPGLRVGEDFPTIRALYRGREVTQIDQFVGTKGAVFFANRSADW
;
A
#
# COMPACT_ATOMS: atom_id res chain seq x y z
N MET A 1 13.37 -22.19 63.83
CA MET A 1 12.89 -22.16 62.43
C MET A 1 14.07 -22.54 61.55
N LYS A 2 13.99 -23.61 60.75
CA LYS A 2 15.11 -24.04 59.88
C LYS A 2 15.14 -23.13 58.65
N ASN A 3 16.28 -22.46 58.42
CA ASN A 3 16.47 -21.64 57.23
C ASN A 3 16.61 -22.57 56.02
N LEU A 4 15.77 -22.37 55.00
CA LEU A 4 15.89 -23.10 53.74
C LEU A 4 17.18 -22.68 53.03
N PRO A 5 17.91 -23.64 52.44
CA PRO A 5 19.16 -23.34 51.76
C PRO A 5 18.91 -22.61 50.44
N ALA A 6 19.82 -21.70 50.06
CA ALA A 6 19.66 -20.80 48.90
C ALA A 6 19.35 -21.51 47.57
N TRP A 7 19.84 -22.73 47.38
CA TRP A 7 19.58 -23.53 46.18
C TRP A 7 18.10 -23.91 46.02
N PHE A 8 17.34 -23.99 47.12
CA PHE A 8 15.90 -24.26 47.08
C PHE A 8 15.13 -23.13 46.38
N PHE A 9 15.50 -21.87 46.64
CA PHE A 9 14.90 -20.71 46.00
C PHE A 9 15.30 -20.60 44.53
N LEU A 10 16.54 -20.99 44.17
CA LEU A 10 17.00 -21.04 42.78
C LEU A 10 16.17 -22.04 41.96
N VAL A 11 15.99 -23.26 42.48
CA VAL A 11 15.19 -24.30 41.80
C VAL A 11 13.74 -23.87 41.69
N PHE A 12 13.16 -23.33 42.76
CA PHE A 12 11.79 -22.82 42.72
C PHE A 12 11.62 -21.69 41.70
N PHE A 13 12.55 -20.75 41.64
CA PHE A 13 12.54 -19.66 40.66
C PHE A 13 12.62 -20.18 39.22
N LEU A 14 13.49 -21.15 38.94
CA LEU A 14 13.62 -21.75 37.61
C LEU A 14 12.33 -22.47 37.17
N ILE A 15 11.67 -23.17 38.08
CA ILE A 15 10.37 -23.81 37.81
C ILE A 15 9.30 -22.75 37.53
N VAL A 16 9.24 -21.68 38.31
CA VAL A 16 8.26 -20.61 38.09
C VAL A 16 8.48 -19.96 36.72
N VAL A 17 9.73 -19.67 36.36
CA VAL A 17 10.08 -19.05 35.07
C VAL A 17 9.75 -19.96 33.89
N SER A 18 9.94 -21.28 34.02
CA SER A 18 9.64 -22.23 32.93
C SER A 18 8.14 -22.44 32.67
N HIS A 19 7.26 -21.98 33.58
CA HIS A 19 5.81 -22.06 33.44
C HIS A 19 5.17 -20.69 33.18
N LEU A 20 5.97 -19.64 32.99
CA LEU A 20 5.44 -18.36 32.55
C LEU A 20 4.88 -18.53 31.12
N PRO A 21 3.61 -18.18 30.88
CA PRO A 21 3.04 -18.28 29.55
C PRO A 21 3.80 -17.35 28.60
N SER A 22 4.29 -17.89 27.50
CA SER A 22 4.85 -17.10 26.40
C SER A 22 3.75 -16.22 25.83
N THR A 23 3.94 -14.90 25.89
CA THR A 23 3.08 -13.95 25.19
C THR A 23 3.44 -14.00 23.72
N GLU A 24 2.82 -14.91 22.98
CA GLU A 24 2.84 -14.86 21.51
C GLU A 24 2.31 -13.49 21.10
N PRO A 25 3.07 -12.67 20.33
CA PRO A 25 2.51 -11.46 19.78
C PRO A 25 1.37 -11.87 18.84
N LEU A 26 0.16 -11.37 19.11
CA LEU A 26 -0.97 -11.42 18.18
C LEU A 26 -0.57 -10.67 16.90
N GLN A 27 0.15 -11.33 16.01
CA GLN A 27 0.25 -10.90 14.63
C GLN A 27 -1.09 -11.27 13.99
N ALA A 28 -2.03 -10.32 14.01
CA ALA A 28 -3.21 -10.41 13.18
C ALA A 28 -2.72 -10.46 11.73
N GLN A 29 -2.62 -11.67 11.18
CA GLN A 29 -2.30 -11.88 9.78
C GLN A 29 -3.51 -11.35 8.98
N PRO A 30 -3.35 -10.33 8.14
CA PRO A 30 -4.48 -9.79 7.39
C PRO A 30 -5.05 -10.91 6.52
N ASN A 31 -6.37 -11.12 6.60
CA ASN A 31 -7.04 -12.00 5.66
C ASN A 31 -6.96 -11.32 4.28
N THR A 32 -6.26 -11.97 3.35
CA THR A 32 -6.07 -11.47 1.99
C THR A 32 -7.02 -12.10 0.99
N ASP A 33 -7.90 -13.00 1.45
CA ASP A 33 -8.94 -13.60 0.64
C ASP A 33 -9.80 -12.49 0.02
N ASN A 34 -10.01 -12.57 -1.29
CA ASN A 34 -10.80 -11.62 -2.09
C ASN A 34 -10.31 -10.16 -2.05
N MET A 35 -9.07 -9.88 -1.63
CA MET A 35 -8.52 -8.51 -1.68
C MET A 35 -8.16 -8.07 -3.11
N PHE A 36 -8.02 -9.03 -4.03
CA PHE A 36 -7.68 -8.78 -5.43
C PHE A 36 -8.79 -9.32 -6.34
N ILE A 37 -9.18 -8.52 -7.32
CA ILE A 37 -10.02 -8.96 -8.42
C ILE A 37 -9.07 -9.48 -9.53
N PRO A 38 -9.24 -10.73 -10.02
CA PRO A 38 -8.30 -11.34 -10.96
C PRO A 38 -8.34 -10.68 -12.35
N GLU A 39 -9.49 -10.14 -12.74
CA GLU A 39 -9.72 -9.48 -14.02
C GLU A 39 -10.84 -8.44 -13.91
N ASP A 40 -10.72 -7.36 -14.66
CA ASP A 40 -11.81 -6.43 -14.86
C ASP A 40 -12.80 -7.04 -15.87
N THR A 41 -14.05 -7.25 -15.43
CA THR A 41 -15.08 -7.96 -16.21
C THR A 41 -16.27 -7.07 -16.57
N ASP A 42 -16.27 -5.83 -16.09
CA ASP A 42 -17.31 -4.90 -16.46
C ASP A 42 -16.98 -4.21 -17.80
N SER A 43 -17.89 -3.39 -18.28
CA SER A 43 -17.73 -2.67 -19.56
C SER A 43 -17.33 -1.21 -19.35
N PHE A 44 -16.85 -0.86 -18.17
CA PHE A 44 -16.54 0.51 -17.79
C PHE A 44 -15.06 0.80 -18.06
N ASP A 45 -14.78 1.20 -19.30
CA ASP A 45 -13.45 1.64 -19.75
C ASP A 45 -13.41 3.17 -19.93
N PRO A 46 -13.38 3.97 -18.85
CA PRO A 46 -13.31 5.42 -18.98
C PRO A 46 -11.95 5.84 -19.53
N GLY A 47 -11.94 6.57 -20.64
CA GLY A 47 -10.70 7.13 -21.19
C GLY A 47 -10.70 7.21 -22.71
N LEU A 48 -9.51 7.45 -23.24
CA LEU A 48 -9.24 7.40 -24.67
C LEU A 48 -9.00 5.95 -25.09
N ARG A 49 -9.55 5.54 -26.24
CA ARG A 49 -9.32 4.18 -26.74
C ARG A 49 -7.89 4.05 -27.26
N VAL A 50 -7.37 2.83 -27.25
CA VAL A 50 -6.08 2.55 -27.87
C VAL A 50 -6.15 2.86 -29.36
N GLY A 51 -5.21 3.69 -29.84
CA GLY A 51 -5.13 4.13 -31.23
C GLY A 51 -5.91 5.40 -31.55
N GLU A 52 -6.64 5.97 -30.59
CA GLU A 52 -7.22 7.31 -30.75
C GLU A 52 -6.16 8.40 -30.58
N ASP A 53 -6.35 9.50 -31.31
CA ASP A 53 -5.54 10.69 -31.14
C ASP A 53 -5.79 11.32 -29.77
N PHE A 54 -4.72 11.84 -29.15
CA PHE A 54 -4.86 12.56 -27.90
C PHE A 54 -5.66 13.85 -28.13
N PRO A 55 -6.67 14.16 -27.29
CA PRO A 55 -7.56 15.29 -27.52
C PRO A 55 -6.81 16.61 -27.33
N THR A 56 -7.26 17.65 -28.03
CA THR A 56 -6.80 19.01 -27.79
C THR A 56 -7.06 19.41 -26.34
N ILE A 57 -6.03 19.94 -25.70
CA ILE A 57 -6.12 20.49 -24.35
C ILE A 57 -6.06 22.01 -24.39
N ARG A 58 -6.28 22.65 -23.25
CA ARG A 58 -5.93 24.05 -23.05
C ARG A 58 -5.30 24.20 -21.68
N ALA A 59 -3.99 24.39 -21.66
CA ALA A 59 -3.20 24.47 -20.44
C ALA A 59 -2.14 25.57 -20.54
N LEU A 60 -1.53 25.92 -19.41
CA LEU A 60 -0.39 26.82 -19.36
C LEU A 60 0.86 26.05 -18.95
N TYR A 61 1.91 26.15 -19.76
CA TYR A 61 3.23 25.62 -19.44
C TYR A 61 4.25 26.75 -19.51
N ARG A 62 4.92 27.04 -18.37
CA ARG A 62 5.90 28.14 -18.25
C ARG A 62 5.36 29.48 -18.77
N GLY A 63 4.10 29.77 -18.49
CA GLY A 63 3.44 31.01 -18.91
C GLY A 63 3.03 31.08 -20.38
N ARG A 64 3.16 29.99 -21.14
CA ARG A 64 2.68 29.90 -22.53
C ARG A 64 1.48 28.95 -22.62
N GLU A 65 0.49 29.34 -23.42
CA GLU A 65 -0.62 28.44 -23.72
C GLU A 65 -0.10 27.24 -24.52
N VAL A 66 -0.59 26.08 -24.13
CA VAL A 66 -0.31 24.79 -24.75
C VAL A 66 -1.64 24.13 -25.07
N THR A 67 -1.78 23.71 -26.32
CA THR A 67 -2.98 23.03 -26.82
C THR A 67 -2.78 21.57 -27.17
N GLN A 68 -1.53 21.12 -27.25
CA GLN A 68 -1.14 19.78 -27.62
C GLN A 68 -0.03 19.24 -26.73
N ILE A 69 -0.02 17.92 -26.51
CA ILE A 69 0.97 17.25 -25.65
C ILE A 69 2.20 16.78 -26.42
N ASP A 70 2.20 16.82 -27.75
CA ASP A 70 3.25 16.25 -28.61
C ASP A 70 4.65 16.74 -28.26
N GLN A 71 4.76 18.00 -27.83
CA GLN A 71 6.01 18.61 -27.38
C GLN A 71 6.63 17.96 -26.11
N PHE A 72 5.86 17.14 -25.39
CA PHE A 72 6.30 16.41 -24.20
C PHE A 72 6.52 14.91 -24.47
N VAL A 73 6.22 14.44 -25.68
CA VAL A 73 6.38 13.03 -26.06
C VAL A 73 7.85 12.73 -26.33
N GLY A 74 8.41 11.80 -25.56
CA GLY A 74 9.78 11.33 -25.72
C GLY A 74 9.87 10.05 -26.56
N THR A 75 11.07 9.46 -26.61
CA THR A 75 11.33 8.20 -27.34
C THR A 75 10.54 7.00 -26.83
N LYS A 76 10.05 7.07 -25.58
CA LYS A 76 9.22 6.02 -24.96
C LYS A 76 7.75 6.42 -24.83
N GLY A 77 7.33 7.48 -25.53
CA GLY A 77 5.99 8.04 -25.40
C GLY A 77 5.88 9.08 -24.28
N ALA A 78 4.64 9.36 -23.87
CA ALA A 78 4.30 10.22 -22.75
C ALA A 78 3.24 9.56 -21.87
N VAL A 79 3.25 9.90 -20.57
CA VAL A 79 2.16 9.57 -19.65
C VAL A 79 1.53 10.88 -19.22
N PHE A 80 0.21 10.99 -19.38
CA PHE A 80 -0.55 12.19 -19.02
C PHE A 80 -1.39 11.93 -17.77
N PHE A 81 -1.23 12.76 -16.75
CA PHE A 81 -2.05 12.74 -15.54
C PHE A 81 -2.81 14.07 -15.43
N ALA A 82 -4.14 13.99 -15.45
CA ALA A 82 -5.00 15.11 -15.09
C ALA A 82 -5.62 14.83 -13.73
N ASN A 83 -5.43 15.77 -12.80
CA ASN A 83 -6.09 15.76 -11.51
C ASN A 83 -7.07 16.92 -11.45
N ARG A 84 -8.32 16.63 -11.08
CA ARG A 84 -9.32 17.64 -10.73
C ARG A 84 -9.54 17.57 -9.23
N SER A 85 -9.41 18.70 -8.54
CA SER A 85 -9.99 18.82 -7.21
C SER A 85 -11.50 18.96 -7.40
N ALA A 86 -12.26 18.02 -6.87
CA ALA A 86 -13.69 18.18 -6.70
C ALA A 86 -13.93 18.53 -5.23
N ASP A 87 -14.66 19.61 -4.98
CA ASP A 87 -15.34 19.82 -3.69
C ASP A 87 -16.74 19.23 -3.85
N TRP A 88 -17.12 18.33 -2.95
CA TRP A 88 -18.32 17.48 -3.08
C TRP A 88 -19.27 17.73 -1.91
#